data_AF-A0A849QHQ7-F1
#
_entry.id   AF-A0A849QHQ7-F1
#
_cell.length_a   1.000
_cell.length_b   1.000
_cell.length_c   1.000
_cell.angle_alpha   90.00
_cell.angle_beta   90.00
_cell.angle_gamma   90.00
#
_symmetry.space_group_name_H-M   'P 1'
#
loop_
_entity.id
_entity.type
_entity.pdbx_description
1 polymer ?
#
loop_
_entity_poly.entity_id
_entity_poly.type
_entity_poly.pdbx_seq_one_letter_code
_entity_poly.pdbx_strand_id
1 'polypeptide(L)'
;MSPTPQTNNPWNAAAELVIQLLVKVASTDSETVRKYIEIPPDPDLGDIASTVSFRLAKELKKSPAAIATEITQSLEKEVKKEPLLDRVVAKGPYINFFFDREEFARRVVSEVCEIKHRYGMTEEFKGTRALIESPAVNPSKPWHIGHARNAILGDTLANLLETVGCEVVRIDYINDLGLQIAQLTWKIMHDNVNLAEVSGKMDHFLGHLYVEVQKVTENDIGVDNEIREITRRLEDLNSEEAKR
;
A
#
# COMPACT_ATOMS: atom_id res chain seq x y z
N MET A 1 18.22 11.75 22.35
CA MET A 1 17.32 11.11 21.38
C MET A 1 16.15 12.06 21.21
N SER A 2 16.13 12.82 20.11
CA SER A 2 15.04 13.74 19.83
C SER A 2 13.77 12.93 19.53
N PRO A 3 12.61 13.27 20.09
CA PRO A 3 11.37 12.57 19.78
C PRO A 3 11.15 12.67 18.27
N THR A 4 10.90 11.54 17.62
CA THR A 4 10.35 11.48 16.28
C THR A 4 9.19 12.47 16.21
N PRO A 5 9.07 13.32 15.17
CA PRO A 5 7.88 14.16 15.03
C PRO A 5 6.70 13.21 14.82
N GLN A 6 6.06 12.83 15.91
CA GLN A 6 4.80 12.09 15.89
C GLN A 6 3.83 12.98 15.18
N THR A 7 3.36 12.54 14.02
CA THR A 7 2.15 13.06 13.43
C THR A 7 1.08 13.09 14.51
N ASN A 8 0.51 14.27 14.75
CA ASN A 8 -0.60 14.53 15.66
C ASN A 8 -1.89 13.86 15.15
N ASN A 9 -1.85 12.56 14.86
CA ASN A 9 -3.03 11.81 14.48
C ASN A 9 -3.96 11.76 15.71
N PRO A 10 -5.14 12.43 15.68
CA PRO A 10 -6.01 12.52 16.85
C PRO A 10 -6.52 11.15 17.28
N TRP A 11 -6.67 10.21 16.34
CA TRP A 11 -7.01 8.82 16.63
C TRP A 11 -5.91 8.14 17.45
N ASN A 12 -4.65 8.25 17.03
CA ASN A 12 -3.54 7.63 17.76
C ASN A 12 -3.38 8.25 19.16
N ALA A 13 -3.60 9.55 19.32
CA ALA A 13 -3.59 10.20 20.62
C ALA A 13 -4.71 9.69 21.53
N ALA A 14 -5.94 9.53 21.01
CA ALA A 14 -7.06 8.97 21.77
C ALA A 14 -6.84 7.50 22.13
N ALA A 15 -6.33 6.70 21.18
CA ALA A 15 -5.99 5.30 21.43
C ALA A 15 -4.88 5.14 22.49
N GLU A 16 -3.84 5.97 22.43
CA GLU A 16 -2.77 5.96 23.42
C GLU A 16 -3.27 6.36 24.82
N LEU A 17 -4.17 7.35 24.90
CA LEU A 17 -4.82 7.74 26.14
C LEU A 17 -5.61 6.56 26.75
N VAL A 18 -6.40 5.85 25.94
CA VAL A 18 -7.13 4.65 26.38
C VAL A 18 -6.17 3.57 26.90
N ILE A 19 -5.05 3.33 26.19
CA ILE A 19 -4.03 2.37 26.63
C ILE A 19 -3.44 2.78 27.99
N GLN A 20 -3.09 4.05 28.17
CA GLN A 20 -2.51 4.55 29.43
C GLN A 20 -3.50 4.41 30.60
N LEU A 21 -4.77 4.74 30.38
CA LEU A 21 -5.83 4.57 31.37
C LEU A 21 -6.00 3.09 31.76
N LEU A 22 -6.02 2.19 30.78
CA LEU A 22 -6.11 0.76 31.03
C LEU A 22 -4.87 0.22 31.77
N VAL A 23 -3.65 0.58 31.39
CA VAL A 23 -2.42 0.18 32.09
C VAL A 23 -2.47 0.56 33.57
N LYS A 24 -2.94 1.77 33.88
CA LYS A 24 -3.05 2.28 35.25
C LYS A 24 -3.98 1.43 36.14
N VAL A 25 -5.04 0.86 35.57
CA VAL A 25 -6.09 0.14 36.32
C VAL A 25 -5.92 -1.38 36.23
N ALA A 26 -5.57 -1.90 35.06
CA ALA A 26 -5.48 -3.33 34.76
C ALA A 26 -4.25 -4.01 35.37
N SER A 27 -3.31 -3.24 35.96
CA SER A 27 -2.07 -3.77 36.56
C SER A 27 -1.26 -4.66 35.61
N THR A 28 -1.25 -4.30 34.32
CA THR A 28 -0.53 -5.00 33.26
C THR A 28 0.27 -4.02 32.41
N ASP A 29 1.22 -4.50 31.63
CA ASP A 29 2.09 -3.66 30.82
C ASP A 29 1.38 -3.15 29.55
N SER A 30 1.92 -2.08 28.96
CA SER A 30 1.34 -1.43 27.78
C SER A 30 1.36 -2.31 26.53
N GLU A 31 2.34 -3.21 26.40
CA GLU A 31 2.42 -4.14 25.26
C GLU A 31 1.28 -5.15 25.32
N THR A 32 0.99 -5.68 26.51
CA THR A 32 -0.17 -6.52 26.76
C THR A 32 -1.45 -5.77 26.41
N VAL A 33 -1.69 -4.57 26.96
CA VAL A 33 -2.92 -3.81 26.67
C VAL A 33 -3.10 -3.58 25.16
N ARG A 34 -2.06 -3.13 24.45
CA ARG A 34 -2.10 -2.88 22.99
C ARG A 34 -2.59 -4.09 22.19
N LYS A 35 -2.19 -5.31 22.57
CA LYS A 35 -2.59 -6.55 21.88
C LYS A 35 -4.08 -6.87 22.04
N TYR A 36 -4.73 -6.31 23.07
CA TYR A 36 -6.15 -6.52 23.37
C TYR A 36 -6.97 -5.25 23.14
N ILE A 37 -6.51 -4.32 22.30
CA ILE A 37 -7.28 -3.18 21.81
C ILE A 37 -7.79 -3.50 20.42
N GLU A 38 -9.05 -3.20 20.16
CA GLU A 38 -9.70 -3.42 18.86
C GLU A 38 -10.69 -2.30 18.53
N ILE A 39 -11.01 -2.18 17.24
CA ILE A 39 -12.08 -1.31 16.75
C ILE A 39 -13.36 -2.17 16.70
N PRO A 40 -14.41 -1.80 17.45
CA PRO A 40 -15.66 -2.55 17.44
C PRO A 40 -16.30 -2.60 16.04
N PRO A 41 -17.03 -3.67 15.70
CA PRO A 41 -17.69 -3.79 14.40
C PRO A 41 -18.90 -2.87 14.23
N ASP A 42 -19.41 -2.31 15.33
CA ASP A 42 -20.61 -1.46 15.37
C ASP A 42 -20.30 -0.21 16.22
N PRO A 43 -20.53 1.02 15.70
CA PRO A 43 -20.32 2.26 16.44
C PRO A 43 -21.08 2.36 17.78
N ASP A 44 -22.20 1.65 17.94
CA ASP A 44 -22.95 1.60 19.20
C ASP A 44 -22.20 0.83 20.30
N LEU A 45 -21.17 0.07 19.92
CA LEU A 45 -20.29 -0.64 20.83
C LEU A 45 -19.06 0.18 21.23
N GLY A 46 -18.91 1.42 20.75
CA GLY A 46 -17.79 2.31 21.10
C GLY A 46 -16.83 2.52 19.94
N ASP A 47 -15.88 3.44 20.16
CA ASP A 47 -14.82 3.77 19.21
C ASP A 47 -13.62 2.82 19.38
N ILE A 48 -13.33 2.46 20.63
CA ILE A 48 -12.29 1.50 20.99
C ILE A 48 -12.88 0.49 21.98
N ALA A 49 -12.65 -0.80 21.75
CA ALA A 49 -12.90 -1.84 22.73
C ALA A 49 -11.60 -2.44 23.24
N SER A 50 -11.64 -2.93 24.48
CA SER A 50 -10.59 -3.77 25.04
C SER A 50 -11.12 -5.12 25.51
N THR A 51 -10.38 -6.16 25.13
CA THR A 51 -10.59 -7.56 25.54
C THR A 51 -9.58 -8.02 26.59
N VAL A 52 -8.85 -7.08 27.23
CA VAL A 52 -7.80 -7.38 28.22
C VAL A 52 -8.35 -8.20 29.42
N SER A 53 -9.64 -8.09 29.70
CA SER A 53 -10.33 -8.87 30.73
C SER A 53 -10.17 -10.38 30.56
N PHE A 54 -10.16 -10.90 29.32
CA PHE A 54 -9.95 -12.32 29.02
C PHE A 54 -8.55 -12.77 29.42
N ARG A 55 -7.55 -11.92 29.15
CA ARG A 55 -6.16 -12.18 29.52
C ARG A 55 -5.98 -12.21 31.04
N LEU A 56 -6.63 -11.30 31.74
CA LEU A 56 -6.53 -11.17 33.19
C LEU A 56 -7.32 -12.24 33.95
N ALA A 57 -8.31 -12.88 33.31
CA ALA A 57 -9.17 -13.89 33.94
C ALA A 57 -8.39 -15.02 34.63
N LYS A 58 -7.33 -15.52 33.99
CA LYS A 58 -6.49 -16.59 34.54
C LYS A 58 -5.69 -16.14 35.77
N GLU A 59 -5.21 -14.91 35.77
CA GLU A 59 -4.36 -14.35 36.84
C GLU A 59 -5.19 -13.94 38.05
N LEU A 60 -6.31 -13.24 37.81
CA LEU A 60 -7.19 -12.73 38.85
C LEU A 60 -8.17 -13.79 39.36
N LYS A 61 -8.27 -14.95 38.69
CA LYS A 61 -9.21 -16.04 39.00
C LYS A 61 -10.67 -15.56 39.08
N LYS A 62 -11.04 -14.60 38.22
CA LYS A 62 -12.38 -14.03 38.09
C LYS A 62 -12.90 -14.23 36.67
N SER A 63 -14.22 -14.17 36.49
CA SER A 63 -14.79 -14.20 35.14
C SER A 63 -14.39 -12.93 34.36
N PRO A 64 -14.12 -13.01 33.04
CA PRO A 64 -13.79 -11.83 32.23
C PRO A 64 -14.83 -10.70 32.35
N ALA A 65 -16.12 -11.03 32.45
CA ALA A 65 -17.18 -10.03 32.62
C ALA A 65 -17.12 -9.29 33.96
N ALA A 66 -16.78 -9.98 35.06
CA ALA A 66 -16.57 -9.34 36.35
C ALA A 66 -15.35 -8.41 36.29
N ILE A 67 -14.25 -8.84 35.67
CA ILE A 67 -13.04 -8.02 35.50
C ILE A 67 -13.33 -6.77 34.66
N ALA A 68 -14.02 -6.91 33.53
CA ALA A 68 -14.39 -5.78 32.68
C ALA A 68 -15.23 -4.75 33.44
N THR A 69 -16.17 -5.22 34.27
CA THR A 69 -17.00 -4.36 35.13
C THR A 69 -16.15 -3.63 36.17
N GLU A 70 -15.27 -4.32 36.89
CA GLU A 70 -14.39 -3.73 37.91
C GLU A 70 -13.42 -2.69 37.31
N ILE A 71 -12.84 -2.99 36.14
CA ILE A 71 -11.96 -2.06 35.43
C ILE A 71 -12.75 -0.83 34.98
N THR A 72 -13.91 -1.02 34.35
CA THR A 72 -14.78 0.09 33.90
C THR A 72 -15.15 1.01 35.05
N GLN A 73 -15.60 0.47 36.19
CA GLN A 73 -15.95 1.24 37.38
C GLN A 73 -14.77 2.06 37.92
N SER A 74 -13.57 1.48 37.89
CA SER A 74 -12.34 2.17 38.31
C SER A 74 -11.93 3.29 37.33
N LEU A 75 -12.29 3.14 36.05
CA LEU A 75 -11.99 4.10 34.99
C LEU A 75 -12.98 5.26 34.91
N GLU A 76 -14.24 5.11 35.34
CA GLU A 76 -15.30 6.12 35.16
C GLU A 76 -14.88 7.53 35.58
N LYS A 77 -14.19 7.66 36.71
CA LYS A 77 -13.74 8.96 37.23
C LYS A 77 -12.58 9.56 36.44
N GLU A 78 -11.71 8.72 35.90
CA GLU A 78 -10.56 9.17 35.12
C GLU A 78 -11.03 9.56 33.71
N VAL A 79 -11.89 8.75 33.09
CA VAL A 79 -12.51 9.04 31.79
C VAL A 79 -13.24 10.39 31.81
N LYS A 80 -14.03 10.69 32.84
CA LYS A 80 -14.72 11.99 32.97
C LYS A 80 -13.81 13.21 33.09
N LYS A 81 -12.52 13.02 33.41
CA LYS A 81 -11.54 14.11 33.46
C LYS A 81 -10.87 14.36 32.12
N GLU A 82 -10.98 13.41 31.19
CA GLU A 82 -10.33 13.47 29.89
C GLU A 82 -11.28 14.05 28.84
N PRO A 83 -11.00 15.24 28.29
CA PRO A 83 -11.92 15.89 27.35
C PRO A 83 -12.20 15.08 26.08
N LEU A 84 -11.30 14.18 25.70
CA LEU A 84 -11.43 13.35 24.50
C LEU A 84 -12.38 12.16 24.67
N LEU A 85 -12.75 11.82 25.90
CA LEU A 85 -13.54 10.63 26.19
C LEU A 85 -14.89 11.04 26.78
N ASP A 86 -15.97 10.54 26.20
CA ASP A 86 -17.33 10.74 26.71
C ASP A 86 -17.61 9.77 27.86
N ARG A 87 -17.42 8.47 27.60
CA ARG A 87 -17.74 7.42 28.55
C ARG A 87 -16.99 6.12 28.29
N VAL A 88 -16.99 5.26 29.31
CA VAL A 88 -16.54 3.87 29.23
C VAL A 88 -17.65 2.95 29.74
N VAL A 89 -17.88 1.83 29.05
CA VAL A 89 -18.98 0.91 29.34
C VAL A 89 -18.48 -0.53 29.28
N ALA A 90 -18.81 -1.33 30.30
CA ALA A 90 -18.62 -2.76 30.25
C ALA A 90 -19.79 -3.43 29.50
N LYS A 91 -19.51 -4.26 28.50
CA LYS A 91 -20.52 -5.09 27.83
C LYS A 91 -20.05 -6.54 27.84
N GLY A 92 -20.54 -7.30 28.81
CA GLY A 92 -20.02 -8.64 29.07
C GLY A 92 -18.51 -8.55 29.39
N PRO A 93 -17.64 -9.27 28.67
CA PRO A 93 -16.20 -9.21 28.89
C PRO A 93 -15.51 -8.01 28.22
N TYR A 94 -16.20 -7.19 27.43
CA TYR A 94 -15.60 -6.07 26.72
C TYR A 94 -15.63 -4.78 27.54
N ILE A 95 -14.56 -3.99 27.43
CA ILE A 95 -14.45 -2.64 27.99
C ILE A 95 -14.46 -1.66 26.82
N ASN A 96 -15.55 -0.92 26.66
CA ASN A 96 -15.82 -0.12 25.48
C ASN A 96 -15.68 1.37 25.80
N PHE A 97 -14.84 2.07 25.06
CA PHE A 97 -14.60 3.49 25.18
C PHE A 97 -15.33 4.24 24.07
N PHE A 98 -15.97 5.33 24.44
CA PHE A 98 -16.64 6.26 23.53
C PHE A 98 -15.91 7.59 23.60
N PHE A 99 -15.57 8.14 22.44
CA PHE A 99 -14.94 9.45 22.35
C PHE A 99 -15.99 10.55 22.45
N ASP A 100 -15.58 11.69 23.03
CA ASP A 100 -16.37 12.90 22.91
C ASP A 100 -16.34 13.36 21.46
N ARG A 101 -17.51 13.32 20.81
CA ARG A 101 -17.63 13.56 19.37
C ARG A 101 -17.29 15.00 18.99
N GLU A 102 -17.65 15.96 19.83
CA GLU A 102 -17.42 17.38 19.56
C GLU A 102 -15.92 17.70 19.67
N GLU A 103 -15.29 17.30 20.78
CA GLU A 103 -13.87 17.51 21.02
C GLU A 103 -13.01 16.75 20.01
N PHE A 104 -13.36 15.50 19.70
CA PHE A 104 -12.63 14.73 18.69
C PHE A 104 -12.72 15.37 17.30
N ALA A 105 -13.93 15.76 16.86
CA ALA A 105 -14.12 16.44 15.59
C ALA A 105 -13.37 17.78 15.55
N ARG A 106 -13.42 18.57 16.63
CA ARG A 106 -12.67 19.83 16.75
C ARG A 106 -11.17 19.62 16.56
N ARG A 107 -10.60 18.59 17.19
CA ARG A 107 -9.17 18.25 17.01
C ARG A 107 -8.84 17.83 15.59
N VAL A 108 -9.62 16.93 15.01
CA VAL A 108 -9.41 16.48 13.62
C VAL A 108 -9.47 17.66 12.65
N VAL A 109 -10.51 18.50 12.73
CA VAL A 109 -10.66 19.65 11.83
C VAL A 109 -9.55 20.66 12.02
N SER A 110 -9.14 20.94 13.27
CA SER A 110 -8.00 21.82 13.56
C SER A 110 -6.72 21.28 12.93
N GLU A 111 -6.44 19.99 13.11
CA GLU A 111 -5.24 19.34 12.59
C GLU A 111 -5.21 19.36 11.05
N VAL A 112 -6.33 19.05 10.40
CA VAL A 112 -6.46 19.11 8.93
C VAL A 112 -6.23 20.54 8.43
N CYS A 113 -6.78 21.55 9.11
CA CYS A 113 -6.59 22.95 8.74
C CYS A 113 -5.13 23.42 8.90
N GLU A 114 -4.44 22.94 9.94
CA GLU A 114 -3.06 23.28 10.24
C GLU A 114 -2.07 22.59 9.28
N ILE A 115 -2.20 21.26 9.12
CA ILE A 115 -1.30 20.43 8.33
C ILE A 115 -1.59 20.49 6.82
N LYS A 116 -2.85 20.76 6.43
CA LYS A 116 -3.32 20.91 5.04
C LYS A 116 -3.01 19.68 4.18
N HIS A 117 -2.32 19.87 3.06
CA HIS A 117 -1.99 18.82 2.09
C HIS A 117 -1.09 17.71 2.67
N ARG A 118 -0.49 17.93 3.84
CA ARG A 118 0.32 16.92 4.52
C ARG A 118 -0.49 16.06 5.49
N TYR A 119 -1.81 16.26 5.61
CA TYR A 119 -2.64 15.46 6.51
C TYR A 119 -2.64 14.00 6.03
N GLY A 120 -2.36 13.08 6.95
CA GLY A 120 -2.16 11.65 6.63
C GLY A 120 -0.74 11.28 6.20
N MET A 121 0.17 12.24 6.01
CA MET A 121 1.60 11.95 5.81
C MET A 121 2.25 11.58 7.15
N THR A 122 3.14 10.58 7.15
CA THR A 122 3.90 10.14 8.33
C THR A 122 5.38 9.95 7.99
N GLU A 123 6.21 9.76 9.02
CA GLU A 123 7.64 9.43 8.88
C GLU A 123 7.92 8.01 9.43
N GLU A 124 6.89 7.16 9.48
CA GLU A 124 6.96 5.82 10.06
C GLU A 124 8.03 4.94 9.39
N PHE A 125 8.21 5.11 8.09
CA PHE A 125 9.17 4.37 7.28
C PHE A 125 10.40 5.21 6.91
N LYS A 126 10.67 6.31 7.63
CA LYS A 126 11.84 7.15 7.39
C LYS A 126 13.14 6.33 7.48
N GLY A 127 14.00 6.50 6.48
CA GLY A 127 15.29 5.80 6.39
C GLY A 127 15.18 4.39 5.81
N THR A 128 13.99 3.96 5.39
CA THR A 128 13.80 2.78 4.55
C THR A 128 13.75 3.16 3.08
N ARG A 129 14.03 2.19 2.20
CA ARG A 129 14.00 2.37 0.76
C ARG A 129 13.21 1.25 0.09
N ALA A 130 12.37 1.61 -0.88
CA ALA A 130 11.61 0.68 -1.69
C ALA A 130 11.89 0.89 -3.18
N LEU A 131 11.95 -0.21 -3.93
CA LEU A 131 12.01 -0.20 -5.38
C LEU A 131 10.68 -0.70 -5.91
N ILE A 132 10.03 0.10 -6.75
CA ILE A 132 8.76 -0.23 -7.38
C ILE A 132 9.01 -0.36 -8.88
N GLU A 133 8.93 -1.58 -9.38
CA GLU A 133 8.98 -1.89 -10.81
C GLU A 133 7.56 -1.90 -11.37
N SER A 134 7.25 -0.95 -12.25
CA SER A 134 5.97 -0.86 -12.95
C SER A 134 6.06 0.19 -14.07
N PRO A 135 5.38 0.00 -15.21
CA PRO A 135 4.56 -1.17 -15.57
C PRO A 135 5.30 -2.29 -16.32
N ALA A 136 6.57 -2.08 -16.70
CA ALA A 136 7.42 -3.07 -17.37
C ALA A 136 6.76 -3.66 -18.64
N VAL A 137 6.21 -2.78 -19.48
CA VAL A 137 5.51 -3.19 -20.69
C VAL A 137 6.54 -3.37 -21.81
N ASN A 138 6.50 -4.52 -22.48
CA ASN A 138 7.32 -4.74 -23.67
C ASN A 138 7.08 -3.65 -24.73
N PRO A 139 8.14 -3.09 -25.35
CA PRO A 139 8.03 -1.97 -26.28
C PRO A 139 7.61 -2.42 -27.69
N SER A 140 6.62 -3.31 -27.79
CA SER A 140 6.22 -3.98 -29.03
C SER A 140 4.83 -3.58 -29.53
N LYS A 141 4.01 -2.95 -28.69
CA LYS A 141 2.59 -2.68 -28.97
C LYS A 141 2.06 -1.51 -28.12
N PRO A 142 0.92 -0.89 -28.50
CA PRO A 142 0.37 0.20 -27.72
C PRO A 142 -0.16 -0.30 -26.38
N TRP A 143 -0.24 0.61 -25.41
CA TRP A 143 -0.77 0.26 -24.10
C TRP A 143 -2.29 0.04 -24.14
N HIS A 144 -2.77 -0.98 -23.44
CA HIS A 144 -4.20 -1.23 -23.23
C HIS A 144 -4.57 -1.10 -21.75
N ILE A 145 -5.87 -1.20 -21.42
CA ILE A 145 -6.39 -1.02 -20.06
C ILE A 145 -5.69 -1.90 -19.00
N GLY A 146 -5.25 -3.11 -19.36
CA GLY A 146 -4.45 -3.97 -18.49
C GLY A 146 -3.09 -3.36 -18.09
N HIS A 147 -2.40 -2.67 -19.00
CA HIS A 147 -1.14 -1.99 -18.71
C HIS A 147 -1.37 -0.73 -17.88
N ALA A 148 -2.43 0.03 -18.21
CA ALA A 148 -2.82 1.21 -17.44
C ALA A 148 -3.11 0.86 -15.97
N ARG A 149 -3.79 -0.27 -15.72
CA ARG A 149 -4.01 -0.79 -14.36
C ARG A 149 -2.68 -1.04 -13.63
N ASN A 150 -1.72 -1.70 -14.28
CA ASN A 150 -0.41 -1.96 -13.66
C ASN A 150 0.30 -0.63 -13.32
N ALA A 151 0.39 0.28 -14.29
CA ALA A 151 1.04 1.58 -14.12
C ALA A 151 0.44 2.38 -12.96
N ILE A 152 -0.90 2.46 -12.90
CA ILE A 152 -1.61 3.19 -11.83
C ILE A 152 -1.39 2.54 -10.47
N LEU A 153 -1.40 1.21 -10.38
CA LEU A 153 -1.15 0.50 -9.11
C LEU A 153 0.28 0.74 -8.62
N GLY A 154 1.27 0.63 -9.51
CA GLY A 154 2.67 0.90 -9.20
C GLY A 154 2.88 2.33 -8.71
N ASP A 155 2.36 3.31 -9.45
CA ASP A 155 2.49 4.72 -9.08
C ASP A 155 1.75 5.05 -7.76
N THR A 156 0.54 4.51 -7.58
CA THR A 156 -0.24 4.71 -6.34
C THR A 156 0.50 4.13 -5.13
N LEU A 157 1.05 2.93 -5.24
CA LEU A 157 1.83 2.32 -4.16
C LEU A 157 3.08 3.13 -3.85
N ALA A 158 3.78 3.62 -4.88
CA ALA A 158 4.94 4.48 -4.69
C ALA A 158 4.58 5.79 -3.97
N ASN A 159 3.49 6.44 -4.38
CA ASN A 159 2.98 7.65 -3.72
C ASN A 159 2.59 7.40 -2.26
N LEU A 160 1.96 6.26 -1.95
CA LEU A 160 1.62 5.87 -0.58
C LEU A 160 2.87 5.64 0.29
N LEU A 161 3.89 4.98 -0.25
CA LEU A 161 5.15 4.73 0.45
C LEU A 161 5.92 6.03 0.74
N GLU A 162 5.97 6.95 -0.23
CA GLU A 162 6.55 8.28 -0.04
C GLU A 162 5.78 9.10 1.00
N THR A 163 4.44 8.98 1.01
CA THR A 163 3.56 9.64 1.99
C THR A 163 3.86 9.22 3.43
N VAL A 164 4.37 8.00 3.64
CA VAL A 164 4.76 7.47 4.97
C VAL A 164 6.28 7.53 5.22
N GLY A 165 7.01 8.30 4.43
CA GLY A 165 8.42 8.63 4.64
C GLY A 165 9.44 7.65 4.06
N CYS A 166 9.00 6.68 3.23
CA CYS A 166 9.91 5.76 2.54
C CYS A 166 10.57 6.46 1.33
N GLU A 167 11.87 6.21 1.10
CA GLU A 167 12.52 6.60 -0.16
C GLU A 167 12.12 5.63 -1.27
N VAL A 168 11.43 6.09 -2.31
CA VAL A 168 10.96 5.21 -3.39
C VAL A 168 11.73 5.44 -4.68
N VAL A 169 12.22 4.34 -5.27
CA VAL A 169 12.77 4.30 -6.62
C VAL A 169 11.75 3.66 -7.55
N ARG A 170 11.24 4.42 -8.51
CA ARG A 170 10.36 3.89 -9.57
C ARG A 170 11.21 3.45 -10.75
N ILE A 171 10.98 2.24 -11.25
CA ILE A 171 11.68 1.68 -12.42
C ILE A 171 10.64 1.18 -13.41
N ASP A 172 10.82 1.52 -14.67
CA ASP A 172 10.14 0.89 -15.79
C ASP A 172 11.15 0.02 -16.54
N TYR A 173 11.03 -1.29 -16.39
CA TYR A 173 11.90 -2.23 -17.07
C TYR A 173 11.47 -2.41 -18.52
N ILE A 174 12.33 -2.02 -19.45
CA ILE A 174 12.11 -2.16 -20.88
C ILE A 174 12.88 -3.38 -21.37
N ASN A 175 12.17 -4.41 -21.82
CA ASN A 175 12.77 -5.57 -22.46
C ASN A 175 12.89 -5.34 -23.97
N ASP A 176 13.99 -4.71 -24.38
CA ASP A 176 14.33 -4.37 -25.76
C ASP A 176 15.05 -5.49 -26.52
N LEU A 177 15.42 -6.59 -25.86
CA LEU A 177 16.07 -7.76 -26.48
C LEU A 177 15.18 -9.00 -26.56
N GLY A 178 13.96 -8.92 -26.04
CA GLY A 178 13.04 -10.05 -25.95
C GLY A 178 12.50 -10.54 -27.30
N LEU A 179 11.86 -11.71 -27.28
CA LEU A 179 11.27 -12.36 -28.47
C LEU A 179 10.35 -11.43 -29.27
N GLN A 180 9.56 -10.59 -28.62
CA GLN A 180 8.64 -9.68 -29.31
C GLN A 180 9.39 -8.63 -30.14
N ILE A 181 10.57 -8.21 -29.69
CA ILE A 181 11.42 -7.30 -30.46
C ILE A 181 12.06 -8.05 -31.62
N ALA A 182 12.58 -9.26 -31.40
CA ALA A 182 13.08 -10.10 -32.49
C ALA A 182 12.02 -10.34 -33.59
N GLN A 183 10.76 -10.57 -33.21
CA GLN A 183 9.64 -10.69 -34.14
C GLN A 183 9.40 -9.43 -34.97
N LEU A 184 9.43 -8.26 -34.33
CA LEU A 184 9.28 -6.98 -35.03
C LEU A 184 10.48 -6.69 -35.94
N THR A 185 11.70 -6.91 -35.46
CA THR A 185 12.94 -6.76 -36.23
C THR A 185 12.93 -7.66 -37.46
N TRP A 186 12.52 -8.92 -37.31
CA TRP A 186 12.33 -9.84 -38.44
C TRP A 186 11.38 -9.27 -39.48
N LYS A 187 10.20 -8.82 -39.06
CA LYS A 187 9.18 -8.27 -39.98
C LYS A 187 9.66 -7.02 -40.70
N ILE A 188 10.29 -6.10 -39.97
CA ILE A 188 10.84 -4.85 -40.52
C ILE A 188 11.91 -5.16 -41.57
N MET A 189 12.81 -6.11 -41.30
CA MET A 189 13.85 -6.52 -42.24
C MET A 189 13.28 -7.28 -43.45
N HIS A 190 12.37 -8.22 -43.22
CA HIS A 190 11.78 -9.06 -44.26
C HIS A 190 10.97 -8.23 -45.26
N ASP A 191 10.16 -7.30 -44.76
CA ASP A 191 9.32 -6.41 -45.57
C ASP A 191 10.07 -5.16 -46.05
N ASN A 192 11.33 -4.98 -45.65
CA ASN A 192 12.15 -3.79 -45.92
C ASN A 192 11.46 -2.48 -45.53
N VAL A 193 10.83 -2.46 -44.34
CA VAL A 193 10.06 -1.34 -43.82
C VAL A 193 10.99 -0.18 -43.48
N ASN A 194 10.75 0.99 -44.07
CA ASN A 194 11.41 2.23 -43.67
C ASN A 194 10.66 2.88 -42.49
N LEU A 195 11.15 2.68 -41.27
CA LEU A 195 10.54 3.25 -40.05
C LEU A 195 10.47 4.79 -40.07
N ALA A 196 11.33 5.48 -40.83
CA ALA A 196 11.30 6.94 -40.94
C ALA A 196 10.10 7.47 -41.76
N GLU A 197 9.48 6.62 -42.57
CA GLU A 197 8.31 6.96 -43.39
C GLU A 197 6.97 6.60 -42.72
N VAL A 198 7.02 5.96 -41.54
CA VAL A 198 5.82 5.60 -40.79
C VAL A 198 5.13 6.87 -40.30
N SER A 199 3.90 7.07 -40.76
CA SER A 199 3.03 8.14 -40.29
C SER A 199 2.14 7.66 -39.13
N GLY A 200 1.88 8.54 -38.15
CA GLY A 200 1.04 8.23 -37.00
C GLY A 200 1.81 7.74 -35.78
N LYS A 201 1.16 6.92 -34.94
CA LYS A 201 1.74 6.46 -33.67
C LYS A 201 2.56 5.19 -33.87
N MET A 202 3.84 5.25 -33.54
CA MET A 202 4.79 4.14 -33.72
C MET A 202 4.38 2.87 -32.96
N ASP A 203 3.94 2.99 -31.71
CA ASP A 203 3.50 1.87 -30.89
C ASP A 203 2.33 1.10 -31.53
N HIS A 204 1.37 1.81 -32.14
CA HIS A 204 0.25 1.21 -32.87
C HIS A 204 0.72 0.53 -34.15
N PHE A 205 1.63 1.18 -34.90
CA PHE A 205 2.23 0.58 -36.09
C PHE A 205 2.96 -0.74 -35.76
N LEU A 206 3.82 -0.75 -34.74
CA LEU A 206 4.49 -1.96 -34.27
C LEU A 206 3.48 -3.01 -33.79
N GLY A 207 2.42 -2.60 -33.09
CA GLY A 207 1.35 -3.50 -32.68
C GLY A 207 0.65 -4.19 -33.87
N HIS A 208 0.47 -3.50 -35.00
CA HIS A 208 -0.05 -4.10 -36.23
C HIS A 208 0.92 -5.11 -36.82
N LEU A 209 2.20 -4.76 -36.96
CA LEU A 209 3.23 -5.68 -37.45
C LEU A 209 3.32 -6.93 -36.57
N TYR A 210 3.26 -6.77 -35.26
CA TYR A 210 3.28 -7.90 -34.32
C TYR A 210 2.13 -8.89 -34.59
N VAL A 211 0.92 -8.41 -34.85
CA VAL A 211 -0.23 -9.27 -35.18
C VAL A 211 -0.03 -9.99 -36.51
N GLU A 212 0.59 -9.35 -37.50
CA GLU A 212 0.92 -10.00 -38.77
C GLU A 212 1.95 -11.10 -38.59
N VAL A 213 3.02 -10.85 -37.83
CA VAL A 213 4.05 -11.85 -37.53
C VAL A 213 3.45 -13.09 -36.88
N GLN A 214 2.60 -12.89 -35.86
CA GLN A 214 1.96 -14.01 -35.15
C GLN A 214 1.16 -14.93 -36.09
N LYS A 215 0.43 -14.35 -37.04
CA LYS A 215 -0.32 -15.13 -38.05
C LYS A 215 0.59 -15.94 -38.97
N VAL A 216 1.77 -15.40 -39.30
CA VAL A 216 2.75 -16.09 -40.16
C VAL A 216 3.42 -17.23 -39.38
N THR A 217 3.88 -16.97 -38.16
CA THR A 217 4.55 -17.97 -37.31
C THR A 217 3.65 -19.14 -36.94
N GLU A 218 2.34 -18.93 -36.80
CA GLU A 218 1.38 -20.02 -36.57
C GLU A 218 1.34 -21.05 -37.72
N ASN A 219 1.74 -20.66 -38.93
CA ASN A 219 1.59 -21.45 -40.15
C ASN A 219 2.93 -21.87 -40.78
N ASP A 220 4.08 -21.36 -40.29
CA ASP A 220 5.40 -21.64 -40.86
C ASP A 220 6.50 -21.77 -39.80
N ILE A 221 6.97 -23.02 -39.60
CA ILE A 221 8.05 -23.37 -38.67
C ILE A 221 9.40 -22.78 -39.11
N GLY A 222 9.60 -22.49 -40.40
CA GLY A 222 10.80 -21.86 -40.92
C GLY A 222 10.99 -20.44 -40.36
N VAL A 223 9.90 -19.67 -40.28
CA VAL A 223 9.89 -18.29 -39.76
C VAL A 223 10.27 -18.25 -38.27
N ASP A 224 9.83 -19.23 -37.49
CA ASP A 224 10.22 -19.36 -36.08
C ASP A 224 11.74 -19.51 -35.90
N ASN A 225 12.41 -20.26 -36.79
CA ASN A 225 13.86 -20.41 -36.74
C ASN A 225 14.58 -19.12 -37.12
N GLU A 226 14.08 -18.38 -38.11
CA GLU A 226 14.64 -17.08 -38.49
C GLU A 226 14.54 -16.05 -37.35
N ILE A 227 13.40 -16.01 -36.66
CA ILE A 227 13.19 -15.13 -35.50
C ILE A 227 14.16 -15.49 -34.36
N ARG A 228 14.39 -16.79 -34.10
CA ARG A 228 15.37 -17.23 -33.09
C ARG A 228 16.80 -16.80 -33.42
N GLU A 229 17.20 -16.88 -34.68
CA GLU A 229 18.52 -16.37 -35.10
C GLU A 229 18.60 -14.85 -34.95
N ILE A 230 17.50 -14.11 -35.12
CA ILE A 230 17.47 -12.67 -34.83
C ILE A 230 17.61 -12.41 -33.33
N THR A 231 16.89 -13.14 -32.46
CA THR A 231 17.08 -13.02 -31.01
C THR A 231 18.54 -13.23 -30.63
N ARG A 232 19.18 -14.29 -31.15
CA ARG A 232 20.60 -14.58 -30.88
C ARG A 232 21.53 -13.45 -31.34
N ARG A 233 21.22 -12.81 -32.48
CA ARG A 233 22.00 -11.67 -32.99
C ARG A 233 21.78 -10.41 -32.15
N LEU A 234 20.55 -10.12 -31.72
CA LEU A 234 20.26 -8.98 -30.84
C LEU A 234 21.03 -9.07 -29.51
N GLU A 235 21.23 -10.29 -28.98
CA GLU A 235 22.02 -10.52 -27.76
C GLU A 235 23.55 -10.43 -27.99
N ASP A 236 24.02 -10.54 -29.24
CA ASP A 236 25.43 -10.37 -29.58
C ASP A 236 25.75 -8.90 -29.86
N LEU A 237 26.45 -8.26 -28.92
CA LEU A 237 26.87 -6.85 -29.00
C LEU A 237 27.73 -6.53 -30.24
N ASN A 238 28.28 -7.54 -30.93
CA ASN A 238 29.07 -7.34 -32.14
C ASN A 238 28.24 -7.39 -33.44
N SER A 239 26.98 -7.84 -33.38
CA SER A 239 26.10 -7.98 -34.53
C SER A 239 25.71 -6.63 -35.14
N GLU A 240 25.19 -6.63 -36.37
CA GLU A 240 24.65 -5.41 -36.96
C GLU A 240 23.30 -5.04 -36.33
N GLU A 241 22.54 -6.04 -35.88
CA GLU A 241 21.22 -5.92 -35.27
C GLU A 241 21.29 -5.28 -33.88
N ALA A 242 22.37 -5.48 -33.12
CA ALA A 242 22.60 -4.82 -31.84
C ALA A 242 23.12 -3.38 -31.97
N LYS A 243 23.55 -2.96 -33.17
CA LYS A 243 24.16 -1.64 -33.44
C LYS A 243 23.20 -0.64 -34.12
N ARG A 244 22.04 -1.09 -34.59
CA ARG A 244 21.02 -0.29 -35.28
C ARG A 244 19.84 0.00 -34.37
#